data_AF-A0A946X0G3-F1
#
_entry.id   AF-A0A946X0G3-F1
#
_cell.length_a   1.000
_cell.length_b   1.000
_cell.length_c   1.000
_cell.angle_alpha   90.00
_cell.angle_beta   90.00
_cell.angle_gamma   90.00
#
_symmetry.space_group_name_H-M   'P 1'
#
loop_
_entity.id
_entity.type
_entity.pdbx_description
1 polymer ?
#
loop_
_entity_poly.entity_id
_entity_poly.type
_entity_poly.pdbx_seq_one_letter_code
_entity_poly.pdbx_strand_id
1 'polypeptide(L)'
;MRPSGPGEPISPYLGLSTEDEVAAQRKILRYWRDQGIDVTSEGGKYWLREDPFLGLQPMAWHHDEMTYAREDWPGKPEDFTSLPPELCAFTPMHAEPEIMRDSESLPGLIEQFCLKVAPWYYRRNADVAKASTVIITDDEVVCPVLWRDRALVAYSRHGVSGRTIRLPSHWVDVTHVKLSLLTLDGLEDRRTLPVDDGLISLTLAAHEPIVIGPFPAS
;
A
#
# COMPACT_ATOMS: atom_id res chain seq x y z
N MET A 1 -18.91 22.94 3.97
CA MET A 1 -19.90 23.28 5.02
C MET A 1 -19.76 22.23 6.10
N ARG A 2 -19.57 22.62 7.37
CA ARG A 2 -19.54 21.67 8.51
C ARG A 2 -20.92 21.76 9.19
N PRO A 3 -21.52 20.65 9.64
CA PRO A 3 -22.73 20.70 10.43
C PRO A 3 -22.50 21.61 11.63
N SER A 4 -23.55 22.32 12.01
CA SER A 4 -23.52 23.25 13.14
C SER A 4 -23.50 22.51 14.50
N GLY A 5 -23.77 21.19 14.51
CA GLY A 5 -23.63 20.29 15.65
C GLY A 5 -24.00 18.82 15.33
N PRO A 6 -23.82 17.87 16.26
CA PRO A 6 -24.29 16.49 16.11
C PRO A 6 -25.82 16.45 15.92
N GLY A 7 -26.29 15.82 14.83
CA GLY A 7 -27.72 15.71 14.52
C GLY A 7 -28.33 16.94 13.84
N GLU A 8 -27.54 17.97 13.54
CA GLU A 8 -28.00 19.14 12.79
C GLU A 8 -27.86 18.95 11.28
N PRO A 9 -28.68 19.64 10.46
CA PRO A 9 -28.56 19.59 9.02
C PRO A 9 -27.16 19.99 8.55
N ILE A 10 -26.67 19.30 7.53
CA ILE A 10 -25.39 19.62 6.88
C ILE A 10 -25.46 21.00 6.23
N SER A 11 -26.63 21.35 5.69
CA SER A 11 -26.94 22.68 5.19
C SER A 11 -28.11 23.28 5.97
N PRO A 12 -27.88 24.37 6.73
CA PRO A 12 -28.95 25.04 7.48
C PRO A 12 -29.99 25.71 6.57
N TYR A 13 -29.72 25.83 5.27
CA TYR A 13 -30.61 26.45 4.28
C TYR A 13 -31.46 25.44 3.53
N LEU A 14 -30.97 24.22 3.36
CA LEU A 14 -31.63 23.19 2.55
C LEU A 14 -32.25 22.07 3.40
N GLY A 15 -31.92 22.00 4.70
CA GLY A 15 -32.43 20.95 5.58
C GLY A 15 -31.91 19.56 5.25
N LEU A 16 -30.81 19.45 4.51
CA LEU A 16 -30.23 18.17 4.10
C LEU A 16 -29.57 17.47 5.29
N SER A 17 -29.88 16.18 5.43
CA SER A 17 -29.29 15.29 6.42
C SER A 17 -28.00 14.64 5.92
N THR A 18 -27.27 13.99 6.82
CA THR A 18 -26.14 13.12 6.45
C THR A 18 -26.58 11.96 5.55
N GLU A 19 -27.78 11.42 5.76
CA GLU A 19 -28.33 10.36 4.91
C GLU A 19 -28.54 10.83 3.46
N ASP A 20 -29.04 12.06 3.28
CA ASP A 20 -29.20 12.66 1.96
C ASP A 20 -27.86 12.82 1.24
N GLU A 21 -26.84 13.29 1.95
CA GLU A 21 -25.48 13.43 1.43
C GLU A 21 -24.85 12.08 1.10
N VAL A 22 -25.02 11.07 1.95
CA VAL A 22 -24.58 9.69 1.68
C VAL A 22 -25.26 9.14 0.43
N ALA A 23 -26.58 9.32 0.30
CA ALA A 23 -27.34 8.87 -0.86
C ALA A 23 -26.88 9.56 -2.15
N ALA A 24 -26.62 10.87 -2.10
CA ALA A 24 -26.10 11.63 -3.24
C ALA A 24 -24.69 11.17 -3.64
N GLN A 25 -23.78 11.03 -2.68
CA GLN A 25 -22.41 10.59 -2.94
C GLN A 25 -22.37 9.18 -3.53
N ARG A 26 -23.16 8.24 -3.00
CA ARG A 26 -23.27 6.89 -3.58
C ARG A 26 -23.80 6.91 -5.01
N LYS A 27 -24.75 7.79 -5.34
CA LYS A 27 -25.24 7.96 -6.73
C LYS A 27 -24.15 8.50 -7.65
N ILE A 28 -23.39 9.50 -7.20
CA ILE A 28 -22.28 10.08 -7.98
C ILE A 28 -21.20 9.04 -8.25
N LEU A 29 -20.74 8.31 -7.22
CA LEU A 29 -19.73 7.26 -7.39
C LEU A 29 -20.19 6.15 -8.34
N ARG A 30 -21.44 5.70 -8.22
CA ARG A 30 -22.02 4.70 -9.13
C ARG A 30 -22.08 5.20 -10.56
N TYR A 31 -22.56 6.43 -10.77
CA TYR A 31 -22.66 7.00 -12.11
C TYR A 31 -21.31 6.96 -12.83
N TRP A 32 -20.23 7.42 -12.19
CA TRP A 32 -18.91 7.41 -12.82
C TRP A 32 -18.35 6.02 -13.03
N ARG A 33 -18.55 5.12 -12.07
CA ARG A 33 -18.18 3.70 -12.23
C ARG A 33 -18.89 3.05 -13.41
N ASP A 34 -20.17 3.36 -13.62
CA ASP A 34 -20.93 2.87 -14.77
C ASP A 34 -20.42 3.48 -16.10
N GLN A 35 -19.69 4.59 -16.05
CA GLN A 35 -18.94 5.15 -17.19
C GLN A 35 -17.51 4.58 -17.31
N GLY A 36 -17.13 3.60 -16.49
CA GLY A 36 -15.78 3.03 -16.46
C GLY A 36 -14.74 3.96 -15.83
N ILE A 37 -15.17 4.91 -15.00
CA ILE A 37 -14.29 5.86 -14.29
C ILE A 37 -14.31 5.55 -12.80
N ASP A 38 -13.13 5.22 -12.30
CA ASP A 38 -12.87 4.98 -10.89
C ASP A 38 -12.65 6.32 -10.15
N VAL A 39 -13.66 6.73 -9.39
CA VAL A 39 -13.64 7.99 -8.64
C VAL A 39 -13.21 7.76 -7.19
N THR A 40 -12.20 8.51 -6.76
CA THR A 40 -11.70 8.54 -5.38
C THR A 40 -12.30 9.72 -4.62
N SER A 41 -12.08 9.77 -3.29
CA SER A 41 -12.48 10.94 -2.49
C SER A 41 -11.48 11.28 -1.39
N GLU A 42 -11.64 12.46 -0.78
CA GLU A 42 -10.75 12.93 0.27
C GLU A 42 -10.93 12.17 1.59
N GLY A 43 -12.13 11.73 1.95
CA GLY A 43 -12.37 11.15 3.28
C GLY A 43 -12.98 9.75 3.27
N GLY A 44 -12.53 8.90 4.21
CA GLY A 44 -13.18 7.63 4.53
C GLY A 44 -14.51 7.88 5.25
N LYS A 45 -14.46 8.30 6.52
CA LYS A 45 -15.62 8.76 7.27
C LYS A 45 -15.38 10.17 7.82
N TYR A 46 -16.39 11.04 7.75
CA TYR A 46 -16.31 12.42 8.24
C TYR A 46 -17.71 12.99 8.40
N TRP A 47 -17.87 14.30 8.62
CA TRP A 47 -19.17 14.91 8.93
C TRP A 47 -20.18 14.95 7.76
N LEU A 48 -19.82 14.48 6.55
CA LEU A 48 -20.73 14.38 5.39
C LEU A 48 -21.06 12.94 4.98
N ARG A 49 -20.51 11.93 5.66
CA ARG A 49 -20.76 10.51 5.36
C ARG A 49 -20.47 9.62 6.55
N GLU A 50 -21.21 8.53 6.67
CA GLU A 50 -21.13 7.66 7.84
C GLU A 50 -20.21 6.46 7.66
N ASP A 51 -19.82 6.14 6.42
CA ASP A 51 -18.98 4.99 6.08
C ASP A 51 -18.06 5.31 4.87
N PRO A 52 -16.97 4.54 4.68
CA PRO A 52 -15.97 4.78 3.62
C PRO A 52 -16.36 4.26 2.24
N PHE A 53 -17.60 3.83 2.02
CA PHE A 53 -18.08 3.30 0.74
C PHE A 53 -17.23 2.15 0.19
N LEU A 54 -16.88 1.19 1.05
CA LEU A 54 -16.15 -0.03 0.67
C LEU A 54 -16.78 -0.71 -0.55
N GLY A 55 -15.97 -1.08 -1.53
CA GLY A 55 -16.40 -1.70 -2.80
C GLY A 55 -17.13 -0.78 -3.78
N LEU A 56 -17.28 0.51 -3.47
CA LEU A 56 -17.87 1.50 -4.38
C LEU A 56 -16.85 2.54 -4.86
N GLN A 57 -15.86 2.89 -4.05
CA GLN A 57 -14.71 3.70 -4.44
C GLN A 57 -13.41 2.93 -4.21
N PRO A 58 -12.40 3.08 -5.07
CA PRO A 58 -11.15 2.34 -4.96
C PRO A 58 -10.17 2.94 -3.94
N MET A 59 -10.33 4.21 -3.56
CA MET A 59 -9.45 4.87 -2.59
C MET A 59 -10.14 6.08 -1.95
N ALA A 60 -9.89 6.26 -0.66
CA ALA A 60 -10.17 7.50 0.05
C ALA A 60 -8.89 8.00 0.75
N TRP A 61 -8.56 9.29 0.59
CA TRP A 61 -7.29 9.87 1.06
C TRP A 61 -7.12 9.71 2.57
N HIS A 62 -8.07 10.21 3.37
CA HIS A 62 -8.13 10.00 4.81
C HIS A 62 -8.83 8.68 5.17
N HIS A 63 -8.27 7.57 4.72
CA HIS A 63 -8.68 6.23 5.13
C HIS A 63 -7.49 5.28 5.15
N ASP A 64 -6.85 5.17 6.31
CA ASP A 64 -5.74 4.26 6.60
C ASP A 64 -6.07 3.27 7.74
N GLU A 65 -5.11 2.41 8.13
CA GLU A 65 -5.36 1.34 9.11
C GLU A 65 -5.63 1.94 10.50
N MET A 66 -4.99 3.07 10.82
CA MET A 66 -5.21 3.79 12.07
C MET A 66 -6.60 4.42 12.12
N THR A 67 -7.02 5.05 11.02
CA THR A 67 -8.34 5.69 10.87
C THR A 67 -9.42 4.62 10.92
N TYR A 68 -9.23 3.53 10.17
CA TYR A 68 -10.11 2.36 10.20
C TYR A 68 -10.26 1.82 11.62
N ALA A 69 -9.16 1.62 12.37
CA ALA A 69 -9.23 1.07 13.72
C ALA A 69 -10.02 1.95 14.69
N ARG A 70 -9.95 3.28 14.54
CA ARG A 70 -10.60 4.25 15.45
C ARG A 70 -12.05 4.56 15.12
N GLU A 71 -12.44 4.43 13.86
CA GLU A 71 -13.78 4.78 13.40
C GLU A 71 -14.75 3.62 13.57
N ASP A 72 -16.00 3.92 13.94
CA ASP A 72 -17.08 2.94 13.99
C ASP A 72 -18.18 3.33 12.99
N TRP A 73 -18.74 2.35 12.28
CA TRP A 73 -19.84 2.56 11.34
C TRP A 73 -20.66 1.27 11.13
N PRO A 74 -21.93 1.40 10.73
CA PRO A 74 -22.78 0.24 10.48
C PRO A 74 -22.18 -0.73 9.46
N GLY A 75 -22.01 -1.99 9.86
CA GLY A 75 -21.49 -3.04 8.97
C GLY A 75 -19.98 -2.97 8.74
N LYS A 76 -19.22 -2.25 9.57
CA LYS A 76 -17.76 -2.26 9.55
C LYS A 76 -17.21 -3.70 9.67
N PRO A 77 -16.39 -4.17 8.72
CA PRO A 77 -15.71 -5.45 8.85
C PRO A 77 -14.81 -5.52 10.10
N GLU A 78 -14.82 -6.65 10.80
CA GLU A 78 -13.97 -6.83 12.00
C GLU A 78 -12.48 -6.81 11.63
N ASP A 79 -12.12 -7.45 10.52
CA ASP A 79 -10.75 -7.52 10.04
C ASP A 79 -10.59 -6.75 8.72
N PHE A 80 -9.93 -5.60 8.81
CA PHE A 80 -9.62 -4.76 7.67
C PHE A 80 -8.58 -5.37 6.72
N THR A 81 -7.71 -6.21 7.26
CA THR A 81 -6.54 -6.70 6.54
C THR A 81 -6.86 -7.90 5.65
N SER A 82 -7.99 -8.57 5.90
CA SER A 82 -8.50 -9.66 5.07
C SER A 82 -9.44 -9.21 3.96
N LEU A 83 -9.76 -7.91 3.87
CA LEU A 83 -10.56 -7.40 2.75
C LEU A 83 -9.82 -7.61 1.42
N PRO A 84 -10.49 -8.21 0.41
CA PRO A 84 -9.97 -8.25 -0.95
C PRO A 84 -9.62 -6.83 -1.45
N PRO A 85 -8.61 -6.68 -2.32
CA PRO A 85 -8.24 -5.39 -2.90
C PRO A 85 -9.44 -4.64 -3.51
N GLU A 86 -10.37 -5.36 -4.15
CA GLU A 86 -11.56 -4.81 -4.81
C GLU A 86 -12.58 -4.19 -3.83
N LEU A 87 -12.51 -4.55 -2.55
CA LEU A 87 -13.40 -4.04 -1.51
C LEU A 87 -12.72 -2.99 -0.63
N CYS A 88 -11.46 -2.64 -0.91
CA CYS A 88 -10.67 -1.73 -0.10
C CYS A 88 -10.76 -0.29 -0.63
N ALA A 89 -11.15 0.66 0.22
CA ALA A 89 -11.16 2.09 -0.10
C ALA A 89 -10.02 2.82 0.63
N PHE A 90 -8.78 2.33 0.48
CA PHE A 90 -7.68 2.58 1.42
C PHE A 90 -6.47 3.29 0.79
N THR A 91 -5.76 4.05 1.62
CA THR A 91 -4.50 4.73 1.24
C THR A 91 -3.31 4.17 2.03
N PRO A 92 -2.42 3.35 1.42
CA PRO A 92 -1.21 2.86 2.09
C PRO A 92 -0.15 3.94 2.30
N MET A 93 -0.23 5.04 1.55
CA MET A 93 0.84 6.02 1.45
C MET A 93 0.30 7.44 1.37
N HIS A 94 0.80 8.31 2.22
CA HIS A 94 0.46 9.72 2.24
C HIS A 94 1.66 10.53 1.74
N ALA A 95 1.71 10.76 0.44
CA ALA A 95 2.84 11.43 -0.21
C ALA A 95 2.80 12.97 -0.11
N GLU A 96 1.67 13.57 0.25
CA GLU A 96 1.50 15.03 0.31
C GLU A 96 2.57 15.73 1.18
N PRO A 97 2.88 15.29 2.43
CA PRO A 97 3.94 15.92 3.21
C PRO A 97 5.32 15.81 2.56
N GLU A 98 5.59 14.72 1.83
CA GLU A 98 6.85 14.54 1.10
C GLU A 98 6.95 15.51 -0.08
N ILE A 99 5.88 15.61 -0.88
CA ILE A 99 5.79 16.51 -2.03
C ILE A 99 5.89 17.98 -1.59
N MET A 100 5.22 18.35 -0.49
CA MET A 100 5.28 19.69 0.07
C MET A 100 6.66 20.04 0.61
N ARG A 101 7.40 19.03 1.12
CA ARG A 101 8.76 19.21 1.64
C ARG A 101 9.77 19.39 0.51
N ASP A 102 9.75 18.48 -0.45
CA ASP A 102 10.64 18.49 -1.62
C ASP A 102 10.02 17.65 -2.74
N SER A 103 9.44 18.33 -3.73
CA SER A 103 8.79 17.72 -4.89
C SER A 103 9.75 17.10 -5.89
N GLU A 104 11.05 17.41 -5.81
CA GLU A 104 12.05 16.90 -6.73
C GLU A 104 12.68 15.62 -6.17
N SER A 105 13.15 15.66 -4.91
CA SER A 105 13.88 14.53 -4.32
C SER A 105 13.00 13.54 -3.56
N LEU A 106 11.76 13.91 -3.20
CA LEU A 106 10.74 13.08 -2.55
C LEU A 106 11.33 12.13 -1.48
N PRO A 107 12.04 12.65 -0.46
CA PRO A 107 13.05 11.86 0.25
C PRO A 107 12.49 10.68 1.03
N GLY A 108 11.23 10.76 1.48
CA GLY A 108 10.55 9.67 2.19
C GLY A 108 9.73 8.75 1.29
N LEU A 109 9.58 9.04 -0.01
CA LEU A 109 8.64 8.32 -0.86
C LEU A 109 9.03 6.86 -1.05
N ILE A 110 10.32 6.58 -1.30
CA ILE A 110 10.82 5.21 -1.48
C ILE A 110 10.70 4.41 -0.17
N GLU A 111 11.00 5.04 0.97
CA GLU A 111 10.79 4.41 2.28
C GLU A 111 9.31 4.08 2.49
N GLN A 112 8.39 5.01 2.25
CA GLN A 112 6.97 4.77 2.40
C GLN A 112 6.47 3.67 1.45
N PHE A 113 6.97 3.64 0.21
CA PHE A 113 6.69 2.56 -0.72
C PHE A 113 7.12 1.20 -0.16
N CYS A 114 8.37 1.10 0.32
CA CYS A 114 8.93 -0.14 0.85
C CYS A 114 8.20 -0.59 2.14
N LEU A 115 8.00 0.30 3.11
CA LEU A 115 7.47 -0.06 4.42
C LEU A 115 5.93 -0.10 4.48
N LYS A 116 5.23 0.54 3.54
CA LYS A 116 3.77 0.61 3.58
C LYS A 116 3.11 -0.04 2.35
N VAL A 117 3.46 0.41 1.15
CA VAL A 117 2.76 -0.01 -0.09
C VAL A 117 3.02 -1.48 -0.43
N ALA A 118 4.29 -1.90 -0.49
CA ALA A 118 4.62 -3.27 -0.83
C ALA A 118 4.08 -4.29 0.20
N PRO A 119 4.22 -4.08 1.52
CA PRO A 119 3.57 -4.89 2.54
C PRO A 119 2.05 -4.93 2.43
N TRP A 120 1.42 -3.77 2.20
CA TRP A 120 -0.03 -3.68 2.04
C TRP A 120 -0.52 -4.58 0.90
N TYR A 121 0.12 -4.47 -0.27
CA TYR A 121 -0.25 -5.27 -1.44
C TYR A 121 0.03 -6.76 -1.21
N TYR A 122 1.18 -7.10 -0.63
CA TYR A 122 1.56 -8.47 -0.31
C TYR A 122 0.53 -9.16 0.60
N ARG A 123 0.07 -8.48 1.66
CA ARG A 123 -0.90 -9.05 2.61
C ARG A 123 -2.25 -9.36 1.94
N ARG A 124 -2.73 -8.48 1.05
CA ARG A 124 -4.09 -8.53 0.47
C ARG A 124 -4.23 -9.38 -0.78
N ASN A 125 -3.14 -9.77 -1.42
CA ASN A 125 -3.18 -10.62 -2.60
C ASN A 125 -2.74 -12.04 -2.22
N ALA A 126 -3.58 -13.04 -2.47
CA ALA A 126 -3.26 -14.45 -2.23
C ALA A 126 -2.52 -15.02 -3.44
N ASP A 127 -1.28 -15.48 -3.25
CA ASP A 127 -0.48 -16.11 -4.30
C ASP A 127 0.33 -17.28 -3.72
N VAL A 128 0.48 -18.34 -4.51
CA VAL A 128 1.42 -19.45 -4.32
C VAL A 128 2.86 -18.95 -4.19
N ALA A 129 3.15 -17.73 -4.68
CA ALA A 129 4.42 -17.02 -4.51
C ALA A 129 4.81 -16.68 -3.06
N LYS A 130 3.92 -16.85 -2.07
CA LYS A 130 4.16 -16.53 -0.64
C LYS A 130 5.07 -17.50 0.12
N ALA A 131 5.48 -18.62 -0.48
CA ALA A 131 6.39 -19.59 0.15
C ALA A 131 7.86 -19.12 0.12
N SER A 132 8.14 -17.98 0.77
CA SER A 132 9.47 -17.38 0.92
C SER A 132 9.70 -16.95 2.37
N THR A 133 10.92 -16.54 2.71
CA THR A 133 11.10 -15.71 3.91
C THR A 133 10.37 -14.39 3.70
N VAL A 134 9.56 -14.00 4.69
CA VAL A 134 8.85 -12.73 4.69
C VAL A 134 9.10 -12.02 6.01
N ILE A 135 9.55 -10.78 5.91
CA ILE A 135 9.83 -9.90 7.03
C ILE A 135 9.03 -8.63 6.76
N ILE A 136 8.13 -8.29 7.67
CA ILE A 136 7.35 -7.06 7.56
C ILE A 136 7.22 -6.50 8.98
N THR A 137 7.95 -5.44 9.26
CA THR A 137 7.91 -4.68 10.51
C THR A 137 7.82 -3.19 10.20
N ASP A 138 7.78 -2.34 11.22
CA ASP A 138 7.76 -0.88 11.05
C ASP A 138 9.07 -0.31 10.52
N ASP A 139 10.17 -1.08 10.57
CA ASP A 139 11.52 -0.64 10.22
C ASP A 139 12.18 -1.48 9.11
N GLU A 140 11.58 -2.62 8.76
CA GLU A 140 12.16 -3.58 7.82
C GLU A 140 11.09 -4.26 6.96
N VAL A 141 11.39 -4.41 5.67
CA VAL A 141 10.63 -5.26 4.77
C VAL A 141 11.55 -6.20 3.99
N VAL A 142 11.16 -7.45 3.87
CA VAL A 142 11.60 -8.40 2.84
C VAL A 142 10.35 -9.16 2.41
N CYS A 143 9.81 -8.87 1.23
CA CYS A 143 8.64 -9.59 0.73
C CYS A 143 8.59 -9.65 -0.80
N PRO A 144 7.88 -10.64 -1.37
CA PRO A 144 7.54 -10.67 -2.78
C PRO A 144 6.77 -9.44 -3.26
N VAL A 145 7.14 -8.96 -4.43
CA VAL A 145 6.42 -7.94 -5.19
C VAL A 145 5.51 -8.65 -6.17
N LEU A 146 4.29 -8.99 -5.72
CA LEU A 146 3.40 -9.93 -6.40
C LEU A 146 2.91 -9.49 -7.78
N TRP A 147 3.04 -8.21 -8.13
CA TRP A 147 2.69 -7.69 -9.47
C TRP A 147 3.84 -7.75 -10.48
N ARG A 148 5.00 -8.27 -10.06
CA ARG A 148 6.18 -8.43 -10.92
C ARG A 148 6.72 -9.83 -10.78
N ASP A 149 6.90 -10.50 -11.92
CA ASP A 149 7.47 -11.83 -11.94
C ASP A 149 8.86 -11.86 -11.30
N ARG A 150 9.08 -12.84 -10.42
CA ARG A 150 10.33 -13.11 -9.71
C ARG A 150 11.00 -11.86 -9.13
N ALA A 151 10.28 -11.10 -8.32
CA ALA A 151 10.79 -9.92 -7.62
C ALA A 151 10.54 -9.96 -6.11
N LEU A 152 11.55 -9.63 -5.31
CA LEU A 152 11.41 -9.25 -3.91
C LEU A 152 11.79 -7.78 -3.73
N VAL A 153 11.17 -7.09 -2.77
CA VAL A 153 11.67 -5.84 -2.22
C VAL A 153 12.33 -6.11 -0.88
N ALA A 154 13.44 -5.44 -0.59
CA ALA A 154 14.15 -5.51 0.67
C ALA A 154 14.58 -4.11 1.11
N TYR A 155 14.26 -3.72 2.35
CA TYR A 155 14.62 -2.43 2.92
C TYR A 155 14.74 -2.54 4.44
N SER A 156 15.68 -1.79 5.03
CA SER A 156 15.84 -1.69 6.48
C SER A 156 16.30 -0.29 6.88
N ARG A 157 15.65 0.33 7.87
CA ARG A 157 16.13 1.59 8.47
C ARG A 157 17.48 1.43 9.18
N HIS A 158 17.79 0.23 9.66
CA HIS A 158 18.99 -0.04 10.47
C HIS A 158 20.08 -0.82 9.73
N GLY A 159 19.77 -1.33 8.55
CA GLY A 159 20.64 -2.24 7.82
C GLY A 159 20.55 -3.67 8.33
N VAL A 160 21.10 -4.58 7.55
CA VAL A 160 21.11 -6.03 7.81
C VAL A 160 22.48 -6.57 7.42
N SER A 161 23.02 -7.54 8.16
CA SER A 161 24.31 -8.16 7.83
C SER A 161 24.19 -9.67 7.77
N GLY A 162 24.52 -10.24 6.61
CA GLY A 162 24.65 -11.69 6.40
C GLY A 162 23.40 -12.52 6.70
N ARG A 163 22.20 -11.93 6.65
CA ARG A 163 20.96 -12.62 7.00
C ARG A 163 20.54 -13.57 5.90
N THR A 164 20.29 -14.83 6.27
CA THR A 164 19.80 -15.83 5.32
C THR A 164 18.33 -15.56 4.96
N ILE A 165 18.05 -15.42 3.66
CA ILE A 165 16.70 -15.22 3.11
C ILE A 165 16.40 -16.40 2.17
N ARG A 166 15.25 -17.06 2.37
CA ARG A 166 14.74 -18.07 1.45
C ARG A 166 13.93 -17.39 0.34
N LEU A 167 14.35 -17.64 -0.90
CA LEU A 167 13.63 -17.20 -2.09
C LEU A 167 12.30 -17.96 -2.23
N PRO A 168 11.33 -17.40 -2.97
CA PRO A 168 10.08 -18.10 -3.24
C PRO A 168 10.31 -19.47 -3.89
N SER A 169 9.56 -20.47 -3.44
CA SER A 169 9.71 -21.88 -3.87
C SER A 169 9.60 -22.13 -5.38
N HIS A 170 8.95 -21.24 -6.13
CA HIS A 170 8.83 -21.33 -7.59
C HIS A 170 10.08 -20.83 -8.35
N TRP A 171 11.11 -20.32 -7.66
CA TRP A 171 12.38 -19.88 -8.24
C TRP A 171 13.39 -21.04 -8.35
N VAL A 172 12.92 -22.22 -8.76
CA VAL A 172 13.70 -23.47 -8.73
C VAL A 172 14.92 -23.47 -9.67
N ASP A 173 14.87 -22.67 -10.73
CA ASP A 173 15.89 -22.54 -11.77
C ASP A 173 16.86 -21.37 -11.53
N VAL A 174 16.66 -20.60 -10.46
CA VAL A 174 17.45 -19.41 -10.18
C VAL A 174 18.73 -19.78 -9.43
N THR A 175 19.88 -19.62 -10.07
CA THR A 175 21.20 -19.86 -9.47
C THR A 175 21.88 -18.58 -8.97
N HIS A 176 21.44 -17.43 -9.45
CA HIS A 176 21.95 -16.11 -9.06
C HIS A 176 20.81 -15.10 -9.04
N VAL A 177 20.86 -14.17 -8.09
CA VAL A 177 19.96 -13.02 -8.05
C VAL A 177 20.74 -11.73 -8.14
N LYS A 178 20.15 -10.76 -8.82
CA LYS A 178 20.64 -9.40 -8.92
C LYS A 178 19.98 -8.55 -7.85
N LEU A 179 20.79 -7.75 -7.17
CA LEU A 179 20.35 -6.72 -6.23
C LEU A 179 20.51 -5.38 -6.95
N SER A 180 19.38 -4.71 -7.17
CA SER A 180 19.33 -3.37 -7.75
C SER A 180 18.79 -2.38 -6.73
N LEU A 181 19.44 -1.23 -6.61
CA LEU A 181 18.94 -0.10 -5.82
C LEU A 181 17.69 0.47 -6.50
N LEU A 182 16.64 0.66 -5.71
CA LEU A 182 15.43 1.36 -6.13
C LEU A 182 15.64 2.87 -5.94
N THR A 183 15.58 3.62 -7.03
CA THR A 183 15.64 5.09 -7.05
C THR A 183 14.35 5.66 -7.66
N LEU A 184 14.20 6.99 -7.65
CA LEU A 184 13.07 7.65 -8.32
C LEU A 184 13.12 7.48 -9.85
N ASP A 185 14.33 7.36 -10.41
CA ASP A 185 14.56 7.26 -11.86
C ASP A 185 14.52 5.81 -12.36
N GLY A 186 14.55 4.83 -11.46
CA GLY A 186 14.44 3.41 -11.80
C GLY A 186 15.30 2.50 -10.93
N LEU A 187 15.79 1.43 -11.54
CA LEU A 187 16.65 0.46 -10.86
C LEU A 187 18.10 0.67 -11.28
N GLU A 188 18.99 0.75 -10.29
CA GLU A 188 20.43 0.81 -10.52
C GLU A 188 21.09 -0.48 -10.05
N ASP A 189 21.93 -1.06 -10.89
CA ASP A 189 22.60 -2.32 -10.56
C ASP A 189 23.63 -2.12 -9.44
N ARG A 190 23.59 -3.01 -8.42
CA ARG A 190 24.52 -2.94 -7.28
C ARG A 190 25.42 -4.15 -7.20
N ARG A 191 24.84 -5.35 -7.14
CA ARG A 191 25.59 -6.60 -6.95
C ARG A 191 24.78 -7.81 -7.37
N THR A 192 25.47 -8.93 -7.55
CA THR A 192 24.85 -10.25 -7.76
C THR A 192 25.20 -11.14 -6.58
N LEU A 193 24.24 -11.94 -6.13
CA LEU A 193 24.43 -12.96 -5.11
C LEU A 193 24.19 -14.34 -5.70
N PRO A 194 25.02 -15.35 -5.34
CA PRO A 194 24.70 -16.73 -5.64
C PRO A 194 23.48 -17.18 -4.83
N VAL A 195 22.72 -18.10 -5.41
CA VAL A 195 21.64 -18.81 -4.73
C VAL A 195 22.12 -20.21 -4.41
N ASP A 196 22.04 -20.60 -3.15
CA ASP A 196 22.40 -21.94 -2.67
C ASP A 196 21.18 -22.58 -2.01
N ASP A 197 20.67 -23.68 -2.58
CA ASP A 197 19.44 -24.35 -2.12
C ASP A 197 18.23 -23.41 -1.90
N GLY A 198 18.06 -22.46 -2.82
CA GLY A 198 17.01 -21.43 -2.76
C GLY A 198 17.22 -20.38 -1.66
N LEU A 199 18.43 -20.28 -1.11
CA LEU A 199 18.81 -19.31 -0.08
C LEU A 199 19.80 -18.28 -0.64
N ILE A 200 19.74 -17.06 -0.09
CA ILE A 200 20.74 -16.01 -0.31
C ILE A 200 21.20 -15.45 1.04
N SER A 201 22.44 -14.97 1.11
CA SER A 201 22.96 -14.21 2.26
C SER A 201 22.82 -12.71 1.99
N LEU A 202 21.82 -12.07 2.59
CA LEU A 202 21.47 -10.68 2.39
C LEU A 202 22.19 -9.77 3.40
N THR A 203 22.94 -8.81 2.87
CA THR A 203 23.45 -7.66 3.60
C THR A 203 22.83 -6.41 2.98
N LEU A 204 22.35 -5.48 3.79
CA LEU A 204 21.81 -4.18 3.41
C LEU A 204 22.46 -3.09 4.27
N ALA A 205 22.84 -1.97 3.66
CA ALA A 205 23.12 -0.77 4.42
C ALA A 205 21.83 -0.18 5.01
N ALA A 206 21.96 0.67 6.04
CA ALA A 206 20.84 1.43 6.56
C ALA A 206 20.24 2.31 5.45
N HIS A 207 18.91 2.30 5.33
CA HIS A 207 18.15 3.01 4.32
C HIS A 207 18.50 2.64 2.86
N GLU A 208 18.92 1.39 2.61
CA GLU A 208 19.21 0.87 1.26
C GLU A 208 17.98 0.11 0.70
N PRO A 209 17.15 0.71 -0.17
CA PRO A 209 16.01 0.03 -0.79
C PRO A 209 16.48 -0.82 -1.99
N ILE A 210 16.40 -2.13 -1.85
CA ILE A 210 16.86 -3.08 -2.87
C ILE A 210 15.68 -3.85 -3.47
N VAL A 211 15.70 -4.02 -4.79
CA VAL A 211 14.89 -5.03 -5.49
C VAL A 211 15.79 -6.22 -5.82
N ILE A 212 15.30 -7.42 -5.52
CA ILE A 212 16.01 -8.69 -5.72
C ILE A 212 15.25 -9.50 -6.79
N GLY A 213 15.96 -9.98 -7.82
CA GLY A 213 15.37 -10.87 -8.82
C GLY A 213 16.38 -11.39 -9.83
N PRO A 214 16.02 -12.34 -10.70
CA PRO A 214 16.91 -12.91 -11.72
C PRO A 214 17.06 -12.00 -12.96
N PHE A 215 16.90 -10.68 -12.80
CA PHE A 215 16.80 -9.75 -13.93
C PHE A 215 18.09 -9.75 -14.76
N PRO A 216 18.01 -9.64 -16.10
CA PRO A 216 19.18 -9.45 -16.94
C PRO A 216 19.92 -8.14 -16.57
N ALA A 217 21.20 -8.05 -16.93
CA ALA A 217 21.90 -6.77 -16.94
C ALA A 217 21.18 -5.86 -17.96
N SER A 218 20.76 -4.67 -17.50
CA SER A 218 20.24 -3.61 -18.37
C SER A 218 21.38 -2.96 -19.15
#